data_AF-A0A7X3TDR6-F1
#
_entry.id   AF-A0A7X3TDR6-F1
#
_cell.length_a   1.000
_cell.length_b   1.000
_cell.length_c   1.000
_cell.angle_alpha   90.00
_cell.angle_beta   90.00
_cell.angle_gamma   90.00
#
_symmetry.space_group_name_H-M   'P 1'
#
loop_
_entity.id
_entity.type
_entity.pdbx_description
1 polymer ?
#
loop_
_entity_poly.entity_id
_entity_poly.type
_entity_poly.pdbx_seq_one_letter_code
_entity_poly.pdbx_strand_id
1 'polypeptide(L)'
;MTPQSPHPLDPQLKAKLQEELRTPWQSLRRALWIALEASAALGLMIMVLRLVGGEAVRPNDVLIQVGAVVLFGYLLWKDRSPKPEVNPGQTGESTSRKGR
;
A
#
# COMPACT_ATOMS: atom_id res chain seq x y z
N MET A 1 -8.77 18.60 36.07
CA MET A 1 -8.64 17.22 35.54
C MET A 1 -7.16 16.90 35.50
N THR A 2 -6.67 16.08 36.44
CA THR A 2 -5.29 15.60 36.41
C THR A 2 -5.18 14.50 35.36
N PRO A 3 -4.19 14.53 34.46
CA PRO A 3 -3.99 13.45 33.50
C PRO A 3 -3.67 12.17 34.28
N GLN A 4 -4.50 11.14 34.11
CA GLN A 4 -4.25 9.81 34.67
C GLN A 4 -2.95 9.27 34.06
N SER A 5 -2.01 8.90 34.92
CA SER A 5 -0.74 8.29 34.54
C SER A 5 -0.99 7.07 33.64
N PRO A 6 -0.24 6.88 32.53
CA PRO A 6 -0.44 5.75 31.63
C PRO A 6 -0.29 4.45 32.41
N HIS A 7 -1.38 3.71 32.57
CA HIS A 7 -1.32 2.36 33.13
C HIS A 7 -0.46 1.50 32.19
N PRO A 8 0.49 0.69 32.69
CA PRO A 8 1.29 -0.16 31.84
C PRO A 8 0.35 -1.07 31.04
N LEU A 9 0.25 -0.82 29.73
CA LEU A 9 -0.61 -1.56 28.82
C LEU A 9 -0.14 -3.02 28.78
N ASP A 10 -1.08 -3.94 28.94
CA ASP A 10 -0.83 -5.37 28.80
C ASP A 10 -0.10 -5.64 27.45
N PRO A 11 1.06 -6.32 27.46
CA PRO A 11 1.81 -6.62 26.24
C PRO A 11 0.98 -7.36 25.19
N GLN A 12 0.01 -8.19 25.59
CA GLN A 12 -0.87 -8.88 24.64
C GLN A 12 -1.82 -7.91 23.95
N LEU A 13 -2.41 -6.98 24.69
CA LEU A 13 -3.28 -5.94 24.16
C LEU A 13 -2.49 -5.01 23.22
N LYS A 14 -1.28 -4.60 23.60
CA LYS A 14 -0.39 -3.80 22.76
C LYS A 14 -0.08 -4.47 21.42
N ALA A 15 0.22 -5.78 21.43
CA ALA A 15 0.50 -6.54 20.22
C ALA A 15 -0.73 -6.57 19.29
N LYS A 16 -1.93 -6.75 19.84
CA LYS A 16 -3.19 -6.75 19.08
C LYS A 16 -3.48 -5.38 18.45
N LEU A 17 -3.30 -4.28 19.18
CA LEU A 17 -3.45 -2.94 18.62
C LEU A 17 -2.43 -2.68 17.51
N GLN A 18 -1.18 -3.11 17.67
CA GLN A 18 -0.17 -2.95 16.62
C GLN A 18 -0.51 -3.75 15.36
N GLU A 19 -1.09 -4.93 15.51
CA GLU A 19 -1.58 -5.75 14.40
C GLU A 19 -2.77 -5.07 13.69
N GLU A 20 -3.75 -4.61 14.45
CA GLU A 20 -4.93 -3.90 13.92
C GLU A 20 -4.59 -2.57 13.24
N LEU A 21 -3.56 -1.85 13.69
CA LEU A 21 -3.09 -0.61 13.06
C LEU A 21 -2.25 -0.87 11.80
N ARG A 22 -1.56 -2.00 11.73
CA ARG A 22 -0.66 -2.33 10.60
C ARG A 22 -1.44 -2.59 9.31
N THR A 23 -2.59 -3.24 9.39
CA THR A 23 -3.46 -3.58 8.25
C THR A 23 -4.02 -2.35 7.52
N PRO A 24 -4.65 -1.35 8.19
CA PRO A 24 -5.14 -0.14 7.53
C PRO A 24 -3.99 0.73 7.02
N TRP A 25 -2.84 0.73 7.70
CA TRP A 25 -1.68 1.49 7.23
C TRP A 25 -1.13 0.97 5.90
N GLN A 26 -1.15 -0.36 5.69
CA GLN A 26 -0.74 -0.97 4.43
C GLN A 26 -1.68 -0.61 3.27
N SER A 27 -3.00 -0.68 3.49
CA SER A 27 -3.97 -0.35 2.44
C SER A 27 -3.96 1.14 2.09
N LEU A 28 -3.86 2.01 3.08
CA LEU A 28 -3.75 3.46 2.89
C LEU A 28 -2.49 3.82 2.10
N ARG A 29 -1.33 3.29 2.51
CA ARG A 29 -0.06 3.53 1.83
C ARG A 29 -0.12 3.07 0.37
N ARG A 30 -0.73 1.92 0.09
CA ARG A 30 -0.92 1.44 -1.27
C ARG A 30 -1.82 2.36 -2.09
N ALA A 31 -2.94 2.83 -1.53
CA ALA A 31 -3.82 3.79 -2.20
C ALA A 31 -3.08 5.10 -2.55
N LEU A 32 -2.23 5.59 -1.64
CA LEU A 32 -1.38 6.75 -1.88
C LEU A 32 -0.41 6.52 -3.06
N TRP A 33 0.29 5.39 -3.10
CA TRP A 33 1.19 5.07 -4.21
C TRP A 33 0.46 5.01 -5.56
N ILE A 34 -0.72 4.39 -5.60
CA ILE A 34 -1.56 4.34 -6.80
C ILE A 34 -1.96 5.75 -7.25
N ALA A 35 -2.38 6.61 -6.32
CA ALA A 35 -2.78 7.98 -6.65
C ALA A 35 -1.61 8.79 -7.23
N LEU A 36 -0.42 8.66 -6.64
CA LEU A 36 0.79 9.34 -7.11
C LEU A 36 1.23 8.82 -8.48
N GLU A 37 1.23 7.50 -8.69
CA GLU A 37 1.56 6.89 -9.98
C GLU A 37 0.57 7.29 -11.07
N ALA A 38 -0.73 7.26 -10.78
CA ALA A 38 -1.78 7.69 -11.71
C ALA A 38 -1.63 9.18 -12.08
N SER A 39 -1.33 10.04 -11.11
CA SER A 39 -1.05 11.45 -11.35
C SER A 39 0.19 11.65 -12.24
N ALA A 40 1.26 10.91 -11.95
CA ALA A 40 2.48 10.95 -12.73
C ALA A 40 2.24 10.50 -14.19
N ALA A 41 1.52 9.40 -14.39
CA ALA A 41 1.15 8.89 -15.69
C ALA A 41 0.27 9.87 -16.48
N LEU A 42 -0.71 10.51 -15.82
CA LEU A 42 -1.56 11.52 -16.44
C LEU A 42 -0.76 12.73 -16.91
N GLY A 43 0.16 13.25 -16.09
CA GLY A 43 1.03 14.35 -16.49
C GLY A 43 1.93 13.99 -17.67
N LEU A 44 2.43 12.75 -17.72
CA LEU A 44 3.22 12.26 -18.85
C LEU A 44 2.37 12.17 -20.13
N MET A 45 1.13 11.70 -20.03
CA MET A 45 0.18 11.66 -21.14
C MET A 45 -0.07 13.05 -21.71
N ILE A 46 -0.25 14.07 -20.85
CA ILE A 46 -0.40 15.46 -21.28
C ILE A 46 0.85 15.95 -22.02
N MET A 47 2.05 15.66 -21.51
CA MET A 47 3.31 16.03 -22.18
C MET A 47 3.45 15.39 -23.56
N VAL A 48 3.05 14.11 -23.71
CA VAL A 48 3.03 13.43 -25.01
C VAL A 48 2.05 14.12 -25.97
N LEU A 49 0.85 14.45 -25.51
CA LEU A 49 -0.13 15.16 -26.33
C LEU A 49 0.37 16.55 -26.78
N ARG A 50 1.07 17.27 -25.88
CA ARG A 50 1.72 18.54 -26.23
C ARG A 50 2.78 18.37 -27.31
N LEU A 51 3.66 17.37 -27.17
CA LEU A 51 4.68 17.07 -28.18
C LEU A 51 4.06 16.74 -29.55
N VAL A 52 3.00 15.92 -29.57
CA VAL A 52 2.26 15.60 -30.80
C VAL A 52 1.60 16.85 -31.40
N GLY A 53 1.15 17.78 -30.57
CA GLY A 53 0.61 19.08 -30.97
C GLY A 53 1.65 20.10 -31.45
N GLY A 54 2.95 19.75 -31.46
CA GLY A 54 4.04 20.64 -31.86
C GLY A 54 4.48 21.62 -30.77
N GLU A 55 3.99 21.48 -29.54
CA GLU A 55 4.39 22.29 -28.40
C GLU A 55 5.73 21.81 -27.82
N ALA A 56 6.58 22.76 -27.44
CA ALA A 56 7.83 22.46 -26.76
C ALA A 56 7.54 22.02 -25.31
N VAL A 57 8.09 20.86 -24.92
CA VAL A 57 8.06 20.38 -23.54
C VAL A 57 9.48 20.42 -22.98
N ARG A 58 9.65 20.97 -21.77
CA ARG A 58 10.98 21.11 -21.18
C ARG A 58 11.54 19.72 -20.84
N PRO A 59 12.77 19.37 -21.27
CA PRO A 59 13.36 18.05 -21.00
C PRO A 59 13.44 17.72 -19.51
N ASN A 60 13.66 18.74 -18.67
CA ASN A 60 13.72 18.57 -17.22
C ASN A 60 12.37 18.14 -16.62
N ASP A 61 11.26 18.71 -17.12
CA ASP A 61 9.93 18.38 -16.62
C ASP A 61 9.55 16.93 -17.02
N VAL A 62 9.93 16.52 -18.24
CA VAL A 62 9.78 15.13 -18.70
C VAL A 62 10.61 14.18 -17.84
N LEU A 63 11.86 14.52 -17.55
CA LEU A 63 12.73 13.69 -16.71
C LEU A 63 12.16 13.49 -15.30
N ILE A 64 11.65 14.56 -14.69
CA ILE A 64 10.98 14.49 -13.39
C ILE A 64 9.74 13.60 -13.46
N GLN A 65 8.91 13.77 -14.50
CA GLN A 65 7.67 13.01 -14.66
C GLN A 65 7.94 11.51 -14.87
N VAL A 66 8.91 11.17 -15.73
CA VAL A 66 9.38 9.78 -15.93
C VAL A 66 9.96 9.22 -14.64
N GLY A 67 10.79 9.98 -13.95
CA GLY A 67 11.36 9.60 -12.65
C GLY A 67 10.28 9.30 -11.62
N ALA A 68 9.23 10.12 -11.56
CA ALA A 68 8.08 9.90 -10.68
C ALA A 68 7.32 8.62 -11.04
N VAL A 69 7.02 8.37 -12.32
CA VAL A 69 6.35 7.14 -12.76
C VAL A 69 7.17 5.90 -12.38
N VAL A 70 8.48 5.91 -12.66
CA VAL A 70 9.37 4.78 -12.33
C VAL A 70 9.47 4.58 -10.82
N LEU A 71 9.67 5.65 -10.05
CA LEU A 71 9.81 5.58 -8.59
C LEU A 71 8.53 5.08 -7.92
N PHE A 72 7.37 5.67 -8.26
CA PHE A 72 6.10 5.29 -7.65
C PHE A 72 5.64 3.91 -8.10
N GLY A 73 5.83 3.55 -9.38
CA GLY A 73 5.57 2.19 -9.86
C GLY A 73 6.45 1.15 -9.16
N TYR A 74 7.74 1.45 -8.95
CA TYR A 74 8.63 0.58 -8.17
C TYR A 74 8.19 0.45 -6.71
N LEU A 75 7.83 1.56 -6.06
CA LEU A 75 7.32 1.55 -4.69
C LEU A 75 6.03 0.75 -4.57
N LEU A 76 5.11 0.89 -5.53
CA LEU A 76 3.87 0.13 -5.58
C LEU A 76 4.12 -1.37 -5.79
N TRP A 77 5.07 -1.73 -6.66
CA TRP A 77 5.48 -3.11 -6.86
C TRP A 77 6.08 -3.73 -5.60
N LYS A 78 6.99 -3.01 -4.92
CA LYS A 78 7.59 -3.44 -3.65
C LYS A 78 6.56 -3.57 -2.53
N ASP A 79 5.50 -2.77 -2.56
CA ASP A 79 4.43 -2.79 -1.55
C ASP A 79 3.40 -3.91 -1.77
N ARG A 80 3.55 -4.76 -2.79
CA ARG A 80 2.73 -5.96 -2.95
C ARG A 80 3.14 -7.00 -1.90
N SER A 81 2.40 -7.05 -0.79
CA SER A 81 2.46 -8.18 0.13
C SER A 81 2.12 -9.48 -0.62
N PRO A 82 2.92 -10.56 -0.47
CA PRO A 82 2.52 -11.88 -0.94
C PRO A 82 1.18 -12.24 -0.30
N LYS A 83 0.22 -12.70 -1.11
CA LYS A 83 -1.03 -13.28 -0.59
C LYS A 83 -0.61 -14.46 0.29
N PRO A 84 -1.04 -14.56 1.56
CA PRO A 84 -0.78 -15.78 2.33
C PRO A 84 -1.38 -16.92 1.53
N GLU A 85 -0.54 -17.89 1.16
CA GLU A 85 -1.00 -19.11 0.50
C GLU A 85 -2.12 -19.68 1.36
N VAL A 86 -3.34 -19.73 0.81
CA VAL A 86 -4.43 -20.45 1.44
C VAL A 86 -3.98 -21.90 1.45
N ASN A 87 -3.50 -22.38 2.59
CA ASN A 87 -3.14 -23.77 2.79
C ASN A 87 -4.46 -24.56 2.86
N PRO A 88 -4.82 -25.34 1.84
CA PRO A 88 -6.11 -26.03 1.77
C PRO A 88 -6.22 -27.19 2.77
N GLY A 89 -5.23 -27.41 3.64
CA GLY A 89 -5.16 -28.53 4.58
C GLY A 89 -5.77 -28.31 5.98
N GLN A 90 -6.35 -27.15 6.32
CA GLN A 90 -6.83 -26.87 7.70
C GLN A 90 -8.35 -26.78 7.89
N THR A 91 -9.16 -27.01 6.86
CA THR A 91 -10.62 -26.87 6.94
C THR A 91 -11.38 -28.18 7.26
N GLY A 92 -10.69 -29.27 7.60
CA GLY A 92 -11.28 -30.61 7.62
C GLY A 92 -11.41 -31.36 8.95
N GLU A 93 -10.74 -30.98 10.04
CA GLU A 93 -10.55 -31.93 11.17
C GLU A 93 -11.20 -31.58 12.53
N SER A 94 -12.08 -30.58 12.64
CA SER A 94 -12.70 -30.24 13.93
C SER A 94 -14.07 -30.88 14.20
N THR A 95 -14.72 -31.49 13.20
CA THR A 95 -16.09 -32.01 13.34
C THR A 95 -16.19 -33.52 13.64
N SER A 96 -15.08 -34.26 13.68
CA SER A 96 -15.09 -35.73 13.85
C SER A 96 -14.45 -36.21 15.15
N ARG A 97 -14.69 -35.50 16.27
CA ARG A 97 -14.32 -35.99 17.62
C ARG A 97 -15.44 -35.76 18.64
N LYS A 98 -16.67 -36.09 18.26
CA LYS A 98 -17.82 -36.19 19.17
C LYS A 98 -18.73 -37.31 18.69
N GLY A 99 -18.31 -38.56 18.91
CA GLY A 99 -19.10 -39.72 18.48
C GLY A 99 -18.29 -41.00 18.39
N ARG A 100 -17.67 -41.42 19.50
CA ARG A 100 -17.41 -42.82 19.80
C ARG A 100 -17.12 -42.98 21.28
#